data_AF-A0A4S9KVZ3-F1
#
_entry.id   AF-A0A4S9KVZ3-F1
#
_cell.length_a   1.000
_cell.length_b   1.000
_cell.length_c   1.000
_cell.angle_alpha   90.00
_cell.angle_beta   90.00
_cell.angle_gamma   90.00
#
_symmetry.space_group_name_H-M   'P 1'
#
loop_
_entity.id
_entity.type
_entity.pdbx_description
1 polymer ?
#
loop_
_entity_poly.entity_id
_entity_poly.type
_entity_poly.pdbx_seq_one_letter_code
_entity_poly.pdbx_strand_id
1 'polypeptide(L)'
;MAPQLAPLARSDSKTKFFQRLGLSPERKSDNRLYELMKDEAVQGRERILSSPNSLLPQLRGDPDIRPPYSNIQICESAIHAEILKMYREASPETKTTYEKGHDTESFNEENWIIRWMLCKSLSMMIVLY
;
A
#
# COMPACT_ATOMS: atom_id res chain seq x y z
N MET A 1 -14.60 2.50 13.80
CA MET A 1 -13.46 2.25 14.70
C MET A 1 -12.27 3.05 14.22
N ALA A 2 -11.78 3.97 15.05
CA ALA A 2 -10.48 4.60 14.88
C ALA A 2 -9.36 3.54 14.82
N PRO A 3 -8.25 3.82 14.12
CA PRO A 3 -7.17 2.86 14.00
C PRO A 3 -6.50 2.65 15.36
N GLN A 4 -6.21 1.38 15.69
CA GLN A 4 -5.57 1.01 16.96
C GLN A 4 -4.14 1.56 17.06
N LEU A 5 -3.48 1.71 15.91
CA LEU A 5 -2.14 2.28 15.79
C LEU A 5 -2.23 3.59 15.03
N ALA A 6 -1.55 4.62 15.56
CA ALA A 6 -1.44 5.89 14.86
C ALA A 6 -0.74 5.72 13.50
N PRO A 7 -1.15 6.48 12.46
CA PRO A 7 -0.49 6.47 11.16
C PRO A 7 1.00 6.80 11.22
N LEU A 8 1.77 6.21 10.30
CA LEU A 8 3.17 6.60 10.03
C LEU A 8 3.26 7.48 8.79
N ALA A 9 4.26 8.35 8.75
CA ALA A 9 4.54 9.12 7.55
C ALA A 9 5.10 8.22 6.45
N ARG A 10 4.80 8.54 5.19
CA ARG A 10 5.31 7.79 4.02
C ARG A 10 6.84 7.77 3.94
N SER A 11 7.49 8.82 4.44
CA SER A 11 8.95 8.95 4.51
C SER A 11 9.59 8.16 5.65
N ASP A 12 8.81 7.63 6.61
CA ASP A 12 9.37 6.87 7.72
C ASP A 12 10.06 5.58 7.25
N SER A 13 11.03 5.13 8.05
CA SER A 13 11.86 3.96 7.75
C SER A 13 11.17 2.63 8.08
N LYS A 14 11.68 1.54 7.49
CA LYS A 14 11.26 0.16 7.85
C LYS A 14 11.40 -0.10 9.35
N THR A 15 12.45 0.42 10.00
CA THR A 15 12.64 0.27 11.45
C THR A 15 11.50 0.90 12.25
N LYS A 16 11.09 2.12 11.92
CA LYS A 16 9.94 2.78 12.56
C LYS A 16 8.63 2.03 12.31
N PHE A 17 8.47 1.47 11.11
CA PHE A 17 7.33 0.62 10.77
C PHE A 17 7.27 -0.63 11.65
N PHE A 18 8.38 -1.35 11.79
CA PHE A 18 8.47 -2.53 12.66
C PHE A 18 8.16 -2.16 14.12
N GLN A 19 8.77 -1.09 14.62
CA GLN A 19 8.52 -0.61 15.98
C GLN A 19 7.04 -0.27 16.21
N ARG A 20 6.38 0.40 15.25
CA ARG A 20 4.96 0.76 15.36
C ARG A 20 4.05 -0.46 15.40
N LEU A 21 4.40 -1.52 14.66
CA LEU A 21 3.63 -2.76 14.62
C LEU A 21 3.96 -3.73 15.77
N GLY A 22 4.97 -3.42 16.59
CA GLY A 22 5.48 -4.32 17.63
C GLY A 22 6.23 -5.53 17.06
N LEU A 23 6.76 -5.41 15.84
CA LEU A 23 7.52 -6.45 15.14
C LEU A 23 9.01 -6.32 15.46
N SER A 24 9.69 -7.46 15.57
CA SER A 24 11.15 -7.52 15.75
C SER A 24 11.85 -7.97 14.46
N PRO A 25 12.87 -7.26 13.97
CA PRO A 25 13.66 -7.68 12.82
C PRO A 25 14.51 -8.93 13.09
N GLU A 26 14.69 -9.32 14.35
CA GLU A 26 15.41 -10.54 14.72
C GLU A 26 14.51 -11.78 14.70
N ARG A 27 13.18 -11.57 14.79
CA ARG A 27 12.22 -12.66 14.82
C ARG A 27 11.87 -13.10 13.41
N LYS A 28 12.19 -14.35 13.07
CA LYS A 28 11.92 -14.94 11.74
C LYS A 28 10.44 -14.86 11.34
N SER A 29 9.51 -15.06 12.28
CA SER A 29 8.07 -14.95 12.01
C SER A 29 7.66 -13.54 11.59
N ASP A 30 8.20 -12.51 12.25
CA ASP A 30 7.86 -11.11 11.98
C ASP A 30 8.45 -10.65 10.64
N ASN A 31 9.66 -11.12 10.31
CA ASN A 31 10.22 -10.93 8.98
C ASN A 31 9.38 -11.63 7.91
N ARG A 32 8.94 -12.87 8.13
CA ARG A 32 8.06 -13.59 7.18
C ARG A 32 6.75 -12.82 6.98
N LEU A 33 6.13 -12.35 8.05
CA LEU A 33 4.93 -11.52 7.98
C LEU A 33 5.16 -10.25 7.14
N TYR A 34 6.28 -9.55 7.37
CA TYR A 34 6.62 -8.37 6.57
C TYR A 34 6.83 -8.69 5.08
N GLU A 35 7.47 -9.81 4.75
CA GLU A 35 7.63 -10.24 3.35
C GLU A 35 6.27 -10.55 2.71
N LEU A 36 5.35 -11.20 3.42
CA LEU A 36 3.98 -11.41 2.91
C LEU A 36 3.25 -10.09 2.65
N MET A 37 3.33 -9.13 3.58
CA MET A 37 2.75 -7.79 3.38
C MET A 37 3.39 -7.08 2.18
N LYS A 38 4.69 -7.28 1.96
CA LYS A 38 5.42 -6.71 0.82
C LYS A 38 4.94 -7.32 -0.49
N ASP A 39 4.74 -8.64 -0.54
CA ASP A 39 4.25 -9.33 -1.71
C ASP A 39 2.83 -8.91 -2.08
N GLU A 40 1.94 -8.74 -1.09
CA GLU A 40 0.60 -8.19 -1.30
C GLU A 40 0.66 -6.76 -1.87
N ALA A 41 1.58 -5.92 -1.36
CA ALA A 41 1.77 -4.54 -1.84
C ALA A 41 2.42 -4.47 -3.23
N VAL A 42 3.25 -5.44 -3.60
CA VAL A 42 3.76 -5.60 -4.97
C VAL A 42 2.61 -5.94 -5.90
N GLN A 43 1.76 -6.90 -5.55
CA GLN A 43 0.59 -7.26 -6.36
C GLN A 43 -0.39 -6.08 -6.51
N GLY A 44 -0.65 -5.33 -5.43
CA GLY A 44 -1.47 -4.12 -5.49
C GLY A 44 -0.87 -3.06 -6.41
N ARG A 45 0.45 -2.84 -6.32
CA ARG A 45 1.16 -1.94 -7.24
C ARG A 45 0.98 -2.38 -8.69
N GLU A 46 1.25 -3.63 -9.03
CA GLU A 46 1.14 -4.13 -10.42
C GLU A 46 -0.26 -3.90 -10.99
N ARG A 47 -1.31 -4.10 -10.18
CA ARG A 47 -2.70 -3.81 -10.58
C ARG A 47 -2.93 -2.33 -10.87
N ILE A 48 -2.40 -1.45 -10.02
CA ILE A 48 -2.51 0.00 -10.21
C ILE A 48 -1.78 0.41 -11.50
N LEU A 49 -0.52 -0.02 -11.66
CA LEU A 49 0.33 0.39 -12.79
C LEU A 49 -0.13 -0.16 -14.14
N SER A 50 -0.96 -1.21 -14.15
CA SER A 50 -1.42 -1.87 -15.37
C SER A 50 -2.89 -1.57 -15.74
N SER A 51 -3.64 -0.89 -14.87
CA SER A 51 -5.06 -0.63 -15.06
C SER A 51 -5.32 0.79 -15.56
N PRO A 52 -5.94 0.99 -16.75
CA PRO A 52 -6.27 2.32 -17.25
C PRO A 52 -7.17 3.13 -16.30
N ASN A 53 -7.99 2.46 -15.49
CA ASN A 53 -8.83 3.11 -14.49
C ASN A 53 -8.02 3.78 -13.38
N SER A 54 -6.76 3.39 -13.20
CA SER A 54 -5.85 4.01 -12.24
C SER A 54 -5.30 5.35 -12.69
N LEU A 55 -5.35 5.65 -13.98
CA LEU A 55 -4.83 6.90 -14.52
C LEU A 55 -5.65 8.11 -14.06
N LEU A 56 -4.96 9.24 -13.97
CA LEU A 56 -5.58 10.57 -13.92
C LEU A 56 -6.60 10.71 -15.06
N PRO A 57 -7.79 11.30 -14.82
CA PRO A 57 -8.85 11.39 -15.83
C PRO A 57 -8.38 11.97 -17.17
N GLN A 58 -7.48 12.96 -17.14
CA GLN A 58 -6.90 13.60 -18.31
C GLN A 58 -5.97 12.72 -19.16
N LEU A 59 -5.43 11.63 -18.59
CA LEU A 59 -4.50 10.72 -19.26
C LEU A 59 -5.18 9.45 -19.81
N ARG A 60 -6.43 9.16 -19.42
CA ARG A 60 -7.12 7.89 -19.74
C ARG A 60 -7.41 7.68 -21.23
N GLY A 61 -7.51 8.75 -22.01
CA GLY A 61 -7.80 8.70 -23.45
C GLY A 61 -6.57 8.88 -24.33
N ASP A 62 -5.38 9.02 -23.73
CA ASP A 62 -4.15 9.29 -24.48
C ASP A 62 -3.54 7.96 -24.99
N PRO A 63 -3.43 7.74 -26.31
CA PRO A 63 -2.89 6.51 -26.88
C PRO A 63 -1.37 6.33 -26.68
N ASP A 64 -0.65 7.39 -26.31
CA ASP A 64 0.79 7.35 -26.05
C ASP A 64 1.10 6.91 -24.62
N ILE A 65 0.11 6.96 -23.71
CA ILE A 65 0.26 6.53 -22.32
C ILE A 65 -0.01 5.03 -22.22
N ARG A 66 1.08 4.27 -22.04
CA ARG A 66 1.04 2.80 -21.94
C ARG A 66 1.54 2.32 -20.58
N PRO A 67 1.04 1.18 -20.08
CA PRO A 67 1.54 0.59 -18.86
C PRO A 67 2.99 0.04 -19.04
N PRO A 68 3.79 -0.05 -17.97
CA PRO A 68 3.46 0.33 -16.59
C PRO A 68 3.40 1.85 -16.42
N TYR A 69 2.31 2.34 -15.84
CA TYR A 69 2.14 3.77 -15.60
C TYR A 69 3.10 4.27 -14.53
N SER A 70 3.54 5.52 -14.65
CA SER A 70 4.33 6.18 -13.61
C SER A 70 3.45 6.61 -12.44
N ASN A 71 4.02 6.67 -11.23
CA ASN A 71 3.32 7.13 -10.03
C ASN A 71 2.66 8.50 -10.20
N ILE A 72 3.27 9.40 -10.99
CA ILE A 72 2.71 10.75 -11.24
C ILE A 72 1.48 10.73 -12.15
N GLN A 73 1.24 9.63 -12.86
CA GLN A 73 0.12 9.46 -13.79
C GLN A 73 -1.09 8.82 -13.09
N ILE A 74 -0.92 8.32 -11.87
CA ILE A 74 -1.94 7.59 -11.12
C ILE A 74 -2.76 8.55 -10.24
N CYS A 75 -4.07 8.37 -10.20
CA CYS A 75 -4.94 9.15 -9.34
C CYS A 75 -5.03 8.59 -7.91
N GLU A 76 -5.20 9.48 -6.94
CA GLU A 76 -5.30 9.13 -5.52
C GLU A 76 -6.50 8.21 -5.22
N SER A 77 -7.61 8.37 -5.94
CA SER A 77 -8.78 7.51 -5.77
C SER A 77 -8.53 6.06 -6.17
N ALA A 78 -7.64 5.81 -7.14
CA ALA A 78 -7.23 4.46 -7.50
C ALA A 78 -6.32 3.83 -6.43
N ILE A 79 -5.41 4.62 -5.86
CA ILE A 79 -4.59 4.19 -4.71
C ILE A 79 -5.49 3.81 -3.54
N HIS A 80 -6.47 4.65 -3.23
CA HIS A 80 -7.43 4.40 -2.16
C HIS A 80 -8.31 3.17 -2.42
N ALA A 81 -8.84 3.01 -3.63
CA ALA A 81 -9.60 1.82 -4.00
C ALA A 81 -8.76 0.53 -3.87
N GLU A 82 -7.49 0.59 -4.24
CA GLU A 82 -6.57 -0.54 -4.09
C GLU A 82 -6.25 -0.83 -2.62
N ILE A 83 -6.11 0.19 -1.76
CA ILE A 83 -5.94 -0.01 -0.31
C ILE A 83 -7.10 -0.82 0.27
N LEU A 84 -8.33 -0.44 -0.06
CA LEU A 84 -9.53 -1.15 0.40
C LEU A 84 -9.62 -2.56 -0.18
N LYS A 85 -9.25 -2.73 -1.46
CA LYS A 85 -9.21 -4.05 -2.11
C LYS A 85 -8.18 -4.96 -1.45
N MET A 86 -6.95 -4.49 -1.24
CA MET A 86 -5.90 -5.21 -0.54
C MET A 86 -6.34 -5.61 0.86
N TYR A 87 -7.02 -4.72 1.59
CA TYR A 87 -7.55 -5.09 2.91
C TYR A 87 -8.53 -6.25 2.81
N ARG A 88 -9.49 -6.20 1.88
CA ARG A 88 -10.51 -7.27 1.70
C ARG A 88 -9.90 -8.61 1.28
N GLU A 89 -8.88 -8.58 0.43
CA GLU A 89 -8.24 -9.77 -0.15
C GLU A 89 -7.02 -10.27 0.65
N ALA A 90 -6.62 -9.55 1.70
CA ALA A 90 -5.46 -9.88 2.51
C ALA A 90 -5.54 -11.30 3.10
N SER A 91 -4.40 -11.98 3.14
CA SER A 91 -4.30 -13.29 3.78
C SER A 91 -4.66 -13.21 5.26
N PRO A 92 -5.14 -14.29 5.91
CA PRO A 92 -5.43 -14.28 7.34
C PRO A 92 -4.23 -13.85 8.20
N GLU A 93 -3.00 -14.16 7.77
CA GLU A 93 -1.77 -13.79 8.48
C GLU A 93 -1.57 -12.26 8.48
N THR A 94 -1.69 -11.60 7.32
CA THR A 94 -1.48 -10.14 7.17
C THR A 94 -2.68 -9.32 7.64
N LYS A 95 -3.90 -9.87 7.50
CA LYS A 95 -5.17 -9.25 7.87
C LYS A 95 -5.17 -8.77 9.33
N THR A 96 -4.74 -9.63 10.25
CA THR A 96 -4.64 -9.31 11.69
C THR A 96 -3.75 -8.10 11.99
N THR A 97 -2.75 -7.86 11.15
CA THR A 97 -1.88 -6.68 11.26
C THR A 97 -2.54 -5.47 10.66
N TYR A 98 -3.20 -5.61 9.50
CA TYR A 98 -3.92 -4.53 8.85
C TYR A 98 -5.12 -4.03 9.68
N GLU A 99 -5.82 -4.89 10.42
CA GLU A 99 -6.88 -4.48 11.35
C GLU A 99 -6.42 -3.36 12.29
N LYS A 100 -5.16 -3.41 12.74
CA LYS A 100 -4.61 -2.43 13.69
C LYS A 100 -4.48 -1.03 13.09
N GLY A 101 -4.38 -0.92 11.77
CA GLY A 101 -4.28 0.35 11.05
C GLY A 101 -5.53 0.73 10.29
N HIS A 102 -6.62 -0.03 10.44
CA HIS A 102 -7.87 0.20 9.75
C HIS A 102 -8.68 1.28 10.48
N ASP A 103 -8.93 2.39 9.79
CA ASP A 103 -9.82 3.46 10.22
C ASP A 103 -11.13 3.36 9.45
N THR A 104 -12.21 3.09 10.17
CA THR A 104 -13.60 3.05 9.66
C THR A 104 -14.45 4.19 10.22
N GLU A 105 -13.88 5.03 11.08
CA GLU A 105 -14.58 6.15 11.74
C GLU A 105 -14.38 7.47 11.00
N SER A 106 -13.22 7.64 10.37
CA SER A 106 -12.96 8.77 9.49
C SER A 106 -13.91 8.78 8.29
N PHE A 107 -14.18 9.99 7.76
CA PHE A 107 -15.04 10.19 6.58
C PHE A 107 -14.61 9.35 5.37
N ASN A 108 -13.31 9.05 5.28
CA ASN A 108 -12.75 8.12 4.30
C ASN A 108 -12.21 6.90 5.05
N GLU A 109 -12.83 5.73 4.82
CA GLU A 109 -12.32 4.44 5.28
C GLU A 109 -10.91 4.23 4.77
N GLU A 110 -9.93 4.01 5.64
CA GLU A 110 -8.54 3.90 5.20
C GLU A 110 -7.76 2.87 6.00
N ASN A 111 -6.70 2.33 5.39
CA ASN A 111 -5.74 1.50 6.09
C ASN A 111 -4.33 2.07 5.92
N TRP A 112 -3.82 2.75 6.94
CA TRP A 112 -2.53 3.43 6.84
C TRP A 112 -1.36 2.45 6.69
N ILE A 113 -1.48 1.23 7.22
CA ILE A 113 -0.44 0.20 7.13
C ILE A 113 -0.31 -0.25 5.66
N ILE A 114 -1.43 -0.57 5.03
CA ILE A 114 -1.49 -0.93 3.60
C ILE A 114 -1.00 0.25 2.76
N ARG A 115 -1.49 1.47 3.02
CA ARG A 115 -1.04 2.68 2.34
C ARG A 115 0.47 2.86 2.41
N TRP A 116 1.07 2.65 3.59
CA TRP A 116 2.52 2.75 3.77
C TRP A 116 3.26 1.70 2.93
N MET A 117 2.82 0.44 2.96
CA MET A 117 3.41 -0.65 2.18
C MET A 117 3.32 -0.40 0.68
N LEU A 118 2.15 0.03 0.20
CA LEU A 118 1.90 0.36 -1.20
C LEU A 118 2.75 1.55 -1.66
N CYS A 119 2.86 2.61 -0.84
CA CYS A 119 3.73 3.74 -1.12
C CYS A 119 5.21 3.33 -1.24
N LYS A 120 5.71 2.46 -0.35
CA LYS A 120 7.08 1.92 -0.47
C LYS A 120 7.27 1.12 -1.75
N SER A 121 6.28 0.32 -2.12
CA SER A 121 6.26 -0.46 -3.36
C SER A 121 6.33 0.46 -4.59
N LEU A 122 5.56 1.56 -4.62
CA LEU A 122 5.53 2.53 -5.72
C LEU A 122 6.85 3.32 -5.83
N SER A 123 7.45 3.75 -4.72
CA SER A 123 8.69 4.54 -4.73
C SER A 123 9.92 3.76 -5.22
N MET A 124 9.93 2.43 -5.13
CA MET A 124 11.10 1.61 -5.47
C MET A 124 11.43 1.58 -6.98
N MET A 125 10.51 2.04 -7.85
CA MET A 125 10.71 2.10 -9.30
C MET A 125 11.68 3.21 -9.75
N ILE A 126 11.98 4.20 -8.90
CA ILE A 126 12.82 5.35 -9.28
C ILE A 126 14.33 4.96 -9.39
N VAL A 127 14.74 3.81 -8.86
CA VAL A 127 16.18 3.44 -8.76
C VAL A 127 16.61 2.43 -9.84
N LEU A 128 15.74 2.11 -10.81
CA LEU A 128 16.06 1.19 -11.91
C LEU A 128 15.98 1.89 -13.27
N TYR A 129 16.77 2.96 -13.46
CA TYR A 129 17.12 3.49 -14.77
C TYR A 129 18.54 4.08 -14.75
#